data_AF-A0A2W1K7Q7-F1
#
_entry.id   AF-A0A2W1K7Q7-F1
#
_cell.length_a   1.000
_cell.length_b   1.000
_cell.length_c   1.000
_cell.angle_alpha   90.00
_cell.angle_beta   90.00
_cell.angle_gamma   90.00
#
_symmetry.space_group_name_H-M   'P 1'
#
loop_
_entity.id
_entity.type
_entity.pdbx_description
1 polymer ?
#
loop_
_entity_poly.entity_id
_entity_poly.type
_entity_poly.pdbx_seq_one_letter_code
_entity_poly.pdbx_strand_id
1 'polypeptide(L)'
;MALILDIAGAQQRFEQYAKPVLGAFAASGIATGEQITPPLIVDALRQLFKVLTTDVASWDPTLPDDEAERIGDLAIGLLMDLATWADRLGERPAKTALEMITVSIAAWVCNQHGLIHTLEPVVNGLAILANGHAEPAELRPLARLTGEVKEAAAADYAADLDGADPHRPWRILLLNWGITATRAHDPVEMRKAFAAIIHYLPADAPRFFQEGTQQMAQGDFPDAVRAVMTEAAEGAGHGLH
;
A
#
# COMPACT_ATOMS: atom_id res chain seq x y z
N MET A 1 16.04 -10.49 -1.17
CA MET A 1 15.16 -11.61 -0.72
C MET A 1 13.85 -11.39 -1.44
N ALA A 2 13.35 -12.38 -2.18
CA ALA A 2 12.13 -12.17 -2.97
C ALA A 2 11.00 -11.63 -2.07
N LEU A 3 10.32 -10.59 -2.55
CA LEU A 3 9.19 -9.97 -1.86
C LEU A 3 8.01 -10.96 -1.91
N ILE A 4 7.96 -11.90 -0.96
CA ILE A 4 6.85 -12.85 -0.90
C ILE A 4 5.70 -12.16 -0.14
N LEU A 5 4.74 -11.68 -0.94
CA LEU A 5 3.48 -11.09 -0.50
C LEU A 5 2.38 -12.17 -0.47
N ASP A 6 2.60 -13.19 0.34
CA ASP A 6 1.62 -14.26 0.55
C ASP A 6 0.98 -14.16 1.94
N ILE A 7 -0.23 -14.70 2.07
CA ILE A 7 -1.00 -14.64 3.32
C ILE A 7 -0.34 -15.50 4.43
N ALA A 8 0.27 -16.63 4.11
CA ALA A 8 0.89 -17.48 5.13
C ALA A 8 2.14 -16.80 5.73
N GLY A 9 2.98 -16.18 4.90
CA GLY A 9 4.10 -15.35 5.32
C GLY A 9 3.65 -14.12 6.11
N ALA A 10 2.55 -13.48 5.71
CA ALA A 10 1.93 -12.40 6.46
C ALA A 10 1.47 -12.85 7.86
N GLN A 11 0.82 -14.02 7.97
CA GLN A 11 0.39 -14.58 9.25
C GLN A 11 1.57 -14.87 10.18
N GLN A 12 2.67 -15.43 9.66
CA GLN A 12 3.88 -15.69 10.45
C GLN A 12 4.48 -14.39 11.00
N ARG A 13 4.58 -13.34 10.17
CA ARG A 13 5.05 -12.02 10.60
C ARG A 13 4.11 -11.41 11.63
N PHE A 14 2.80 -11.53 11.42
CA PHE A 14 1.80 -11.07 12.38
C PHE A 14 2.00 -11.71 13.76
N GLU A 15 2.12 -13.04 13.84
CA GLU A 15 2.35 -13.73 15.11
C GLU A 15 3.68 -13.38 15.77
N GLN A 16 4.70 -13.04 14.99
CA GLN A 16 5.97 -12.55 15.51
C GLN A 16 5.82 -11.16 16.14
N TYR A 17 5.19 -10.22 15.44
CA TYR A 17 5.15 -8.80 15.82
C TYR A 17 3.95 -8.42 16.70
N ALA A 18 2.93 -9.26 16.82
CA ALA A 18 1.86 -9.08 17.81
C ALA A 18 2.35 -9.28 19.25
N LYS A 19 3.33 -10.18 19.47
CA LYS A 19 3.87 -10.49 20.80
C LYS A 19 4.41 -9.27 21.56
N PRO A 20 5.32 -8.45 20.98
CA PRO A 20 5.83 -7.27 21.69
C PRO A 20 4.71 -6.25 21.99
N VAL A 21 3.75 -6.05 21.07
CA VAL A 21 2.61 -5.15 21.29
C VAL A 21 1.77 -5.62 22.48
N LEU A 22 1.45 -6.91 22.56
CA LEU A 22 0.72 -7.49 23.70
C LEU A 22 1.49 -7.36 25.01
N GLY A 23 2.80 -7.59 24.99
CA GLY A 23 3.68 -7.44 26.15
C GLY A 23 3.73 -6.00 26.66
N ALA A 24 3.96 -5.05 25.75
CA ALA A 24 3.99 -3.61 26.06
C ALA A 24 2.64 -3.13 26.57
N PHE A 25 1.52 -3.58 25.97
CA PHE A 25 0.18 -3.25 26.43
C PHE A 25 -0.07 -3.74 27.86
N ALA A 26 0.27 -5.01 28.16
CA ALA A 26 0.11 -5.57 29.50
C ALA A 26 0.94 -4.82 30.56
N ALA A 27 2.14 -4.36 30.19
CA ALA A 27 3.01 -3.58 31.06
C ALA A 27 2.58 -2.10 31.22
N SER A 28 1.83 -1.55 30.26
CA SER A 28 1.47 -0.13 30.22
C SER A 28 0.49 0.30 31.31
N GLY A 29 -0.31 -0.63 31.85
CA GLY A 29 -1.37 -0.32 32.81
C GLY A 29 -2.45 0.61 32.27
N ILE A 30 -2.56 0.77 30.94
CA ILE A 30 -3.58 1.62 30.30
C ILE A 30 -4.97 1.09 30.67
N ALA A 31 -5.81 1.96 31.21
CA ALA A 31 -7.20 1.64 31.52
C ALA A 31 -7.94 1.25 30.24
N THR A 32 -8.54 0.06 30.24
CA THR A 32 -9.10 -0.55 29.04
C THR A 32 -10.50 -0.03 28.69
N GLY A 33 -11.32 0.32 29.68
CA GLY A 33 -12.64 0.93 29.48
C GLY A 33 -13.46 0.25 28.37
N GLU A 34 -13.99 1.05 27.44
CA GLU A 34 -14.68 0.61 26.23
C GLU A 34 -13.77 0.53 24.99
N GLN A 35 -12.45 0.66 25.16
CA GLN A 35 -11.52 0.68 24.02
C GLN A 35 -11.37 -0.72 23.43
N ILE A 36 -11.30 -0.80 22.09
CA ILE A 36 -10.84 -2.01 21.41
C ILE A 36 -9.34 -2.15 21.71
N THR A 37 -8.99 -3.17 22.48
CA THR A 37 -7.65 -3.38 23.02
C THR A 37 -6.80 -4.29 22.12
N PRO A 38 -5.46 -4.23 22.19
CA PRO A 38 -4.58 -5.10 21.40
C PRO A 38 -4.90 -6.60 21.52
N PRO A 39 -5.23 -7.18 22.70
CA PRO A 39 -5.65 -8.58 22.78
C PRO A 39 -6.88 -8.90 21.92
N LEU A 40 -7.91 -8.04 21.94
CA LEU A 40 -9.14 -8.24 21.14
C LEU A 40 -8.85 -8.16 19.64
N ILE A 41 -8.05 -7.18 19.24
CA ILE A 41 -7.65 -6.99 17.83
C ILE A 41 -6.84 -8.19 17.34
N VAL A 42 -5.88 -8.65 18.15
CA VAL A 42 -5.03 -9.80 17.81
C VAL A 42 -5.87 -11.06 17.66
N ASP A 43 -6.82 -11.32 18.56
CA ASP A 43 -7.67 -12.49 18.46
C ASP A 43 -8.61 -12.45 17.25
N ALA A 44 -9.14 -11.27 16.90
CA ALA A 44 -9.91 -11.09 15.67
C ALA A 44 -9.07 -11.33 14.41
N LEU A 45 -7.86 -10.74 14.35
CA LEU A 45 -6.92 -10.95 13.23
C LEU A 45 -6.51 -12.41 13.09
N ARG A 46 -6.31 -13.15 14.20
CA ARG A 46 -6.07 -14.60 14.16
C ARG A 46 -7.20 -15.38 13.51
N GLN A 47 -8.45 -14.99 13.76
CA GLN A 47 -9.61 -15.60 13.12
C GLN A 47 -9.64 -15.26 11.63
N LEU A 48 -9.41 -13.99 11.28
CA LEU A 48 -9.36 -13.57 9.88
C LEU A 48 -8.25 -14.24 9.09
N PHE A 49 -7.04 -14.39 9.66
CA PHE A 49 -5.96 -15.12 9.01
C PHE A 49 -6.32 -16.57 8.71
N LYS A 50 -7.08 -17.25 9.59
CA LYS A 50 -7.57 -18.61 9.28
C LYS A 50 -8.43 -18.59 8.02
N VAL A 51 -9.32 -17.61 7.86
CA VAL A 51 -10.17 -17.46 6.67
C VAL A 51 -9.33 -17.08 5.44
N LEU A 52 -8.45 -16.07 5.54
CA LEU A 52 -7.59 -15.61 4.44
C LEU A 52 -6.65 -16.70 3.90
N THR A 53 -6.27 -17.68 4.73
CA THR A 53 -5.44 -18.82 4.30
C THR A 53 -6.23 -19.93 3.58
N THR A 54 -7.55 -19.86 3.57
CA THR A 54 -8.39 -20.81 2.82
C THR A 54 -8.57 -20.34 1.39
N ASP A 55 -8.66 -21.29 0.46
CA ASP A 55 -8.98 -21.00 -0.93
C ASP A 55 -10.42 -20.49 -1.02
N VAL A 56 -10.63 -19.32 -1.61
CA VAL A 56 -11.95 -18.70 -1.79
C VAL A 56 -12.87 -19.61 -2.61
N ALA A 57 -12.32 -20.43 -3.52
CA ALA A 57 -13.09 -21.41 -4.27
C ALA A 57 -13.74 -22.51 -3.39
N SER A 58 -13.28 -22.65 -2.14
CA SER A 58 -13.83 -23.59 -1.15
C SER A 58 -14.89 -22.98 -0.23
N TRP A 59 -15.13 -21.68 -0.34
CA TRP A 59 -16.11 -20.98 0.49
C TRP A 59 -17.54 -21.38 0.14
N ASP A 60 -18.47 -21.12 1.07
CA ASP A 60 -19.89 -21.34 0.83
C ASP A 60 -20.35 -20.44 -0.35
N PRO A 61 -20.84 -21.01 -1.46
CA PRO A 61 -21.23 -20.24 -2.64
C PRO A 61 -22.49 -19.38 -2.42
N THR A 62 -23.15 -19.49 -1.27
CA THR A 62 -24.26 -18.61 -0.87
C THR A 62 -23.80 -17.32 -0.19
N LEU A 63 -22.49 -17.19 0.09
CA LEU A 63 -21.92 -15.95 0.60
C LEU A 63 -22.06 -14.83 -0.45
N PRO A 64 -22.16 -13.57 0.00
CA PRO A 64 -22.13 -12.42 -0.89
C PRO A 64 -20.87 -12.39 -1.78
N ASP A 65 -21.02 -11.91 -3.02
CA ASP A 65 -19.91 -11.78 -3.97
C ASP A 65 -18.79 -10.84 -3.45
N ASP A 66 -19.13 -9.90 -2.56
CA ASP A 66 -18.21 -8.96 -1.92
C ASP A 66 -17.62 -9.47 -0.59
N GLU A 67 -17.86 -10.73 -0.21
CA GLU A 67 -17.41 -11.24 1.10
C GLU A 67 -15.89 -11.24 1.23
N ALA A 68 -15.15 -11.56 0.15
CA ALA A 68 -13.70 -11.50 0.14
C ALA A 68 -13.19 -10.06 0.36
N GLU A 69 -13.82 -9.08 -0.30
CA GLU A 69 -13.55 -7.66 -0.09
C GLU A 69 -13.78 -7.26 1.36
N ARG A 70 -14.93 -7.61 1.94
CA ARG A 70 -15.29 -7.28 3.32
C ARG A 70 -14.31 -7.87 4.34
N ILE A 71 -13.86 -9.11 4.13
CA ILE A 71 -12.85 -9.76 4.97
C ILE A 71 -11.50 -9.07 4.85
N GLY A 72 -11.08 -8.74 3.62
CA GLY A 72 -9.82 -8.05 3.36
C GLY A 72 -9.78 -6.66 3.99
N ASP A 73 -10.82 -5.87 3.80
CA ASP A 73 -10.91 -4.51 4.33
C ASP A 73 -10.96 -4.49 5.86
N LEU A 74 -11.76 -5.39 6.46
CA LEU A 74 -11.78 -5.55 7.92
C LEU A 74 -10.39 -5.91 8.47
N ALA A 75 -9.66 -6.82 7.80
CA ALA A 75 -8.33 -7.20 8.25
C ALA A 75 -7.33 -6.04 8.13
N ILE A 76 -7.42 -5.22 7.07
CA ILE A 76 -6.59 -4.02 6.90
C ILE A 76 -6.90 -2.99 8.01
N GLY A 77 -8.19 -2.74 8.29
CA GLY A 77 -8.62 -1.83 9.36
C GLY A 77 -8.11 -2.27 10.74
N LEU A 78 -8.25 -3.55 11.08
CA LEU A 78 -7.74 -4.07 12.36
C LEU A 78 -6.21 -4.01 12.46
N LEU A 79 -5.48 -4.19 11.35
CA LEU A 79 -4.03 -4.00 11.33
C LEU A 79 -3.63 -2.53 11.53
N MET A 80 -4.39 -1.59 10.99
CA MET A 80 -4.21 -0.15 11.21
C MET A 80 -4.40 0.21 12.69
N ASP A 81 -5.46 -0.29 13.30
CA ASP A 81 -5.72 -0.09 14.74
C ASP A 81 -4.59 -0.67 15.59
N LEU A 82 -4.12 -1.88 15.27
CA LEU A 82 -3.01 -2.51 15.98
C LEU A 82 -1.68 -1.76 15.78
N ALA A 83 -1.43 -1.23 14.58
CA ALA A 83 -0.26 -0.41 14.28
C ALA A 83 -0.29 0.92 15.06
N THR A 84 -1.47 1.52 15.20
CA THR A 84 -1.68 2.71 16.04
C THR A 84 -1.37 2.42 17.51
N TRP A 85 -1.81 1.25 18.01
CA TRP A 85 -1.42 0.78 19.34
C TRP A 85 0.08 0.55 19.47
N ALA A 86 0.71 -0.09 18.49
CA ALA A 86 2.15 -0.32 18.48
C ALA A 86 2.93 1.00 18.57
N ASP A 87 2.51 2.02 17.81
CA ASP A 87 3.12 3.36 17.87
C ASP A 87 2.95 4.01 19.25
N ARG A 88 1.73 3.99 19.80
CA ARG A 88 1.41 4.51 21.14
C ARG A 88 2.22 3.83 22.25
N LEU A 89 2.53 2.55 22.08
CA LEU A 89 3.29 1.74 23.03
C LEU A 89 4.81 1.82 22.79
N GLY A 90 5.27 2.54 21.76
CA GLY A 90 6.69 2.66 21.42
C GLY A 90 7.27 1.47 20.65
N GLU A 91 6.44 0.52 20.23
CA GLU A 91 6.80 -0.69 19.49
C GLU A 91 6.94 -0.42 17.98
N ARG A 92 7.86 0.48 17.62
CA ARG A 92 8.08 0.91 16.22
C ARG A 92 8.34 -0.25 15.24
N PRO A 93 9.16 -1.27 15.57
CA PRO A 93 9.35 -2.40 14.66
C PRO A 93 8.04 -3.16 14.38
N ALA A 94 7.17 -3.28 15.38
CA ALA A 94 5.87 -3.91 15.21
C ALA A 94 4.95 -3.06 14.34
N LYS A 95 4.90 -1.74 14.54
CA LYS A 95 4.15 -0.82 13.66
C LYS A 95 4.51 -1.02 12.19
N THR A 96 5.81 -0.94 11.86
CA THR A 96 6.31 -1.10 10.49
C THR A 96 5.96 -2.48 9.93
N ALA A 97 6.08 -3.55 10.73
CA ALA A 97 5.71 -4.88 10.29
C ALA A 97 4.21 -5.01 10.00
N LEU A 98 3.35 -4.42 10.83
CA LEU A 98 1.89 -4.43 10.65
C LEU A 98 1.47 -3.68 9.38
N GLU A 99 2.07 -2.52 9.11
CA GLU A 99 1.87 -1.78 7.85
C GLU A 99 2.30 -2.62 6.63
N MET A 100 3.45 -3.28 6.68
CA MET A 100 3.88 -4.18 5.59
C MET A 100 2.95 -5.37 5.38
N ILE A 101 2.34 -5.90 6.45
CA ILE A 101 1.38 -7.01 6.35
C ILE A 101 0.12 -6.58 5.58
N THR A 102 -0.32 -5.33 5.71
CA THR A 102 -1.48 -4.84 4.94
C THR A 102 -1.28 -4.94 3.42
N VAL A 103 -0.04 -4.86 2.94
CA VAL A 103 0.29 -5.02 1.51
C VAL A 103 0.02 -6.45 1.03
N SER A 104 0.32 -7.47 1.85
CA SER A 104 -0.02 -8.86 1.52
C SER A 104 -1.52 -9.07 1.45
N ILE A 105 -2.29 -8.43 2.33
CA ILE A 105 -3.75 -8.52 2.32
C ILE A 105 -4.31 -7.77 1.11
N ALA A 106 -3.81 -6.58 0.80
CA ALA A 106 -4.19 -5.83 -0.39
C ALA A 106 -3.92 -6.61 -1.69
N ALA A 107 -2.76 -7.28 -1.78
CA ALA A 107 -2.44 -8.17 -2.91
C ALA A 107 -3.43 -9.33 -3.02
N TRP A 108 -3.83 -9.92 -1.89
CA TRP A 108 -4.86 -10.96 -1.87
C TRP A 108 -6.23 -10.43 -2.33
N VAL A 109 -6.66 -9.24 -1.87
CA VAL A 109 -7.90 -8.59 -2.31
C VAL A 109 -7.89 -8.33 -3.82
N CYS A 110 -6.78 -7.79 -4.35
CA CYS A 110 -6.62 -7.56 -5.79
C CYS A 110 -6.77 -8.86 -6.61
N ASN A 111 -6.23 -9.97 -6.10
CA ASN A 111 -6.38 -11.30 -6.73
C ASN A 111 -7.81 -11.83 -6.70
N GLN A 112 -8.64 -11.37 -5.76
CA GLN A 112 -10.08 -11.70 -5.71
C GLN A 112 -10.95 -10.69 -6.47
N HIS A 113 -10.34 -9.71 -7.16
CA HIS A 113 -11.04 -8.61 -7.83
C HIS A 113 -11.94 -7.77 -6.90
N GLY A 114 -11.61 -7.71 -5.60
CA GLY A 114 -12.33 -6.89 -4.61
C GLY A 114 -11.81 -5.46 -4.53
N LEU A 115 -12.56 -4.60 -3.84
CA LEU A 115 -12.18 -3.21 -3.57
C LEU A 115 -11.43 -3.05 -2.24
N ILE A 116 -10.64 -1.98 -2.15
CA ILE A 116 -9.93 -1.56 -0.94
C ILE A 116 -10.54 -0.25 -0.45
N HIS A 117 -11.18 -0.29 0.72
CA HIS A 117 -11.81 0.89 1.33
C HIS A 117 -10.91 1.56 2.37
N THR A 118 -9.93 0.84 2.93
CA THR A 118 -8.96 1.36 3.89
C THR A 118 -7.56 1.48 3.27
N LEU A 119 -7.26 2.62 2.63
CA LEU A 119 -6.08 2.74 1.76
C LEU A 119 -4.79 3.18 2.48
N GLU A 120 -4.88 4.04 3.49
CA GLU A 120 -3.71 4.61 4.19
C GLU A 120 -2.65 3.59 4.63
N PRO A 121 -2.99 2.53 5.38
CA PRO A 121 -1.97 1.59 5.87
C PRO A 121 -1.32 0.81 4.73
N VAL A 122 -2.05 0.55 3.63
CA VAL A 122 -1.53 -0.11 2.44
C VAL A 122 -0.50 0.77 1.74
N VAL A 123 -0.80 2.08 1.60
CA VAL A 123 0.12 3.05 1.01
C VAL A 123 1.40 3.18 1.84
N ASN A 124 1.26 3.23 3.17
CA ASN A 124 2.41 3.27 4.08
C ASN A 124 3.26 2.00 3.95
N GLY A 125 2.63 0.82 3.93
CA GLY A 125 3.30 -0.45 3.73
C GLY A 125 4.04 -0.54 2.39
N LEU A 126 3.40 -0.12 1.29
CA LEU A 126 4.01 -0.07 -0.04
C LEU A 126 5.24 0.85 -0.05
N ALA A 127 5.15 2.02 0.59
CA ALA A 127 6.27 2.95 0.70
C ALA A 127 7.44 2.37 1.50
N ILE A 128 7.15 1.70 2.62
CA ILE A 128 8.17 1.00 3.43
C ILE A 128 8.90 -0.04 2.58
N LEU A 129 8.15 -0.89 1.87
CA LEU A 129 8.73 -1.92 1.01
C LEU A 129 9.57 -1.28 -0.10
N ALA A 130 9.03 -0.27 -0.80
CA ALA A 130 9.75 0.39 -1.89
C ALA A 130 11.07 1.03 -1.42
N ASN A 131 11.07 1.63 -0.23
CA ASN A 131 12.27 2.25 0.34
C ASN A 131 13.27 1.22 0.87
N GLY A 132 12.82 0.03 1.25
CA GLY A 132 13.68 -1.06 1.71
C GLY A 132 14.45 -1.79 0.60
N HIS A 133 14.10 -1.58 -0.67
CA HIS A 133 14.69 -2.27 -1.82
C HIS A 133 15.45 -1.32 -2.75
N ALA A 134 16.68 -1.69 -3.14
CA ALA A 134 17.50 -0.92 -4.07
C ALA A 134 17.48 -1.49 -5.50
N GLU A 135 17.33 -2.81 -5.62
CA GLU A 135 17.45 -3.49 -6.91
C GLU A 135 16.21 -3.29 -7.79
N PRO A 136 16.34 -2.82 -9.04
CA PRO A 136 15.21 -2.62 -9.94
C PRO A 136 14.32 -3.86 -10.09
N ALA A 137 14.92 -5.05 -10.11
CA ALA A 137 14.20 -6.32 -10.23
C ALA A 137 13.29 -6.61 -9.03
N GLU A 138 13.68 -6.20 -7.81
CA GLU A 138 12.86 -6.36 -6.60
C GLU A 138 11.72 -5.33 -6.56
N LEU A 139 11.90 -4.15 -7.17
CA LEU A 139 10.91 -3.08 -7.21
C LEU A 139 9.82 -3.28 -8.28
N ARG A 140 10.10 -4.01 -9.36
CA ARG A 140 9.12 -4.30 -10.42
C ARG A 140 7.80 -4.91 -9.94
N PRO A 141 7.78 -6.01 -9.16
CA PRO A 141 6.53 -6.56 -8.67
C PRO A 141 5.79 -5.56 -7.76
N LEU A 142 6.52 -4.77 -6.99
CA LEU A 142 5.93 -3.75 -6.12
C LEU A 142 5.29 -2.61 -6.91
N ALA A 143 5.93 -2.14 -7.99
CA ALA A 143 5.37 -1.13 -8.88
C ALA A 143 4.06 -1.61 -9.51
N ARG A 144 4.00 -2.86 -9.97
CA ARG A 144 2.79 -3.47 -10.53
C ARG A 144 1.67 -3.59 -9.50
N LEU A 145 1.99 -4.09 -8.31
CA LEU A 145 1.02 -4.17 -7.23
C LEU A 145 0.50 -2.79 -6.83
N THR A 146 1.34 -1.75 -6.85
CA THR A 146 0.88 -0.39 -6.58
C THR A 146 -0.16 0.07 -7.60
N GLY A 147 0.02 -0.28 -8.88
CA GLY A 147 -0.97 -0.07 -9.94
C GLY A 147 -2.25 -0.90 -9.73
N GLU A 148 -2.14 -2.15 -9.30
CA GLU A 148 -3.30 -3.00 -8.96
C GLU A 148 -4.09 -2.44 -7.77
N VAL A 149 -3.41 -2.02 -6.71
CA VAL A 149 -4.02 -1.33 -5.56
C VAL A 149 -4.68 -0.03 -6.00
N LYS A 150 -4.09 0.71 -6.94
CA LYS A 150 -4.72 1.90 -7.53
C LYS A 150 -6.05 1.53 -8.21
N GLU A 151 -6.11 0.43 -8.97
CA GLU A 151 -7.36 0.04 -9.62
C GLU A 151 -8.39 -0.56 -8.64
N ALA A 152 -7.93 -1.21 -7.56
CA ALA A 152 -8.78 -1.78 -6.53
C ALA A 152 -9.26 -0.76 -5.48
N ALA A 153 -8.63 0.42 -5.37
CA ALA A 153 -9.09 1.43 -4.42
C ALA A 153 -10.53 1.86 -4.73
N ALA A 154 -11.38 1.90 -3.69
CA ALA A 154 -12.77 2.29 -3.84
C ALA A 154 -12.91 3.66 -4.50
N ALA A 155 -13.96 3.83 -5.32
CA ALA A 155 -14.18 5.01 -6.14
C ALA A 155 -14.18 6.34 -5.35
N ASP A 156 -14.53 6.27 -4.06
CA ASP A 156 -14.55 7.41 -3.15
C ASP A 156 -13.17 8.09 -3.02
N TYR A 157 -12.07 7.35 -3.16
CA TYR A 157 -10.72 7.93 -3.15
C TYR A 157 -10.39 8.77 -4.39
N ALA A 158 -11.02 8.47 -5.52
CA ALA A 158 -10.89 9.26 -6.75
C ALA A 158 -11.90 10.41 -6.82
N ALA A 159 -13.03 10.28 -6.11
CA ALA A 159 -14.12 11.25 -6.08
C ALA A 159 -13.95 12.37 -5.03
N ASP A 160 -13.02 12.21 -4.07
CA ASP A 160 -12.76 13.22 -3.05
C ASP A 160 -12.00 14.44 -3.63
N LEU A 161 -12.81 15.39 -4.10
CA LEU A 161 -12.46 16.59 -4.88
C LEU A 161 -11.75 17.69 -4.07
N ASP A 162 -11.49 17.49 -2.78
CA ASP A 162 -10.67 18.44 -2.00
C ASP A 162 -9.18 18.24 -2.34
N GLY A 163 -8.82 18.82 -3.50
CA GLY A 163 -7.47 18.90 -4.07
C GLY A 163 -6.39 19.52 -3.17
N ALA A 164 -6.76 19.97 -1.97
CA ALA A 164 -5.93 20.79 -1.10
C ALA A 164 -5.11 20.01 -0.07
N ASP A 165 -5.50 18.78 0.32
CA ASP A 165 -4.72 18.01 1.31
C ASP A 165 -3.55 17.26 0.65
N PRO A 166 -2.28 17.62 0.93
CA PRO A 166 -1.13 16.90 0.40
C PRO A 166 -0.94 15.50 1.03
N HIS A 167 -1.54 15.20 2.18
CA HIS A 167 -1.34 13.93 2.91
C HIS A 167 -2.36 12.85 2.55
N ARG A 168 -3.29 13.13 1.62
CA ARG A 168 -4.29 12.15 1.20
C ARG A 168 -3.65 10.85 0.66
N PRO A 169 -4.05 9.66 1.16
CA PRO A 169 -3.45 8.39 0.77
C PRO A 169 -3.42 8.13 -0.74
N TRP A 170 -4.50 8.50 -1.44
CA TRP A 170 -4.59 8.33 -2.89
C TRP A 170 -3.52 9.11 -3.67
N ARG A 171 -3.28 10.37 -3.31
CA ARG A 171 -2.22 11.17 -3.93
C ARG A 171 -0.85 10.55 -3.68
N ILE A 172 -0.59 10.15 -2.43
CA ILE A 172 0.67 9.52 -2.05
C ILE A 172 0.86 8.21 -2.84
N LEU A 173 -0.19 7.39 -3.00
CA LEU A 173 -0.17 6.17 -3.80
C LEU A 173 0.30 6.46 -5.23
N LEU A 174 -0.34 7.41 -5.92
CA LEU A 174 -0.03 7.72 -7.32
C LEU A 174 1.41 8.24 -7.50
N LEU A 175 1.86 9.14 -6.63
CA LEU A 175 3.22 9.65 -6.69
C LEU A 175 4.25 8.56 -6.39
N ASN A 176 4.01 7.74 -5.36
CA ASN A 176 4.88 6.61 -5.01
C ASN A 176 4.90 5.55 -6.11
N TRP A 177 3.80 5.33 -6.83
CA TRP A 177 3.76 4.43 -7.98
C TRP A 177 4.71 4.91 -9.07
N GLY A 178 4.66 6.19 -9.45
CA GLY A 178 5.54 6.77 -10.45
C GLY A 178 7.02 6.68 -10.05
N ILE A 179 7.34 6.96 -8.79
CA ILE A 179 8.72 6.85 -8.25
C ILE A 179 9.18 5.40 -8.26
N THR A 180 8.35 4.47 -7.78
CA THR A 180 8.68 3.04 -7.67
C THR A 180 8.86 2.43 -9.05
N ALA A 181 7.98 2.73 -10.01
CA ALA A 181 8.10 2.28 -11.41
C ALA A 181 9.37 2.81 -12.08
N THR A 182 9.74 4.07 -11.79
CA THR A 182 10.99 4.66 -12.28
C THR A 182 12.20 3.94 -11.72
N ARG A 183 12.26 3.71 -10.40
CA ARG A 183 13.35 2.96 -9.75
C ARG A 183 13.41 1.49 -10.16
N ALA A 184 12.27 0.91 -10.55
CA ALA A 184 12.16 -0.45 -11.07
C ALA A 184 12.70 -0.61 -12.51
N HIS A 185 13.06 0.50 -13.17
CA HIS A 185 13.43 0.53 -14.58
C HIS A 185 12.38 -0.17 -15.46
N ASP A 186 11.09 0.03 -15.17
CA ASP A 186 9.97 -0.58 -15.90
C ASP A 186 9.24 0.51 -16.71
N PRO A 187 9.62 0.75 -17.98
CA PRO A 187 9.03 1.82 -18.79
C PRO A 187 7.55 1.59 -19.08
N VAL A 188 7.06 0.34 -19.07
CA VAL A 188 5.64 0.04 -19.27
C VAL A 188 4.86 0.52 -18.05
N GLU A 189 5.34 0.18 -16.86
CA GLU A 189 4.68 0.58 -15.62
C GLU A 189 4.78 2.09 -15.37
N MET A 190 5.90 2.72 -15.70
CA MET A 190 6.06 4.18 -15.66
C MET A 190 4.99 4.89 -16.49
N ARG A 191 4.73 4.43 -17.72
CA ARG A 191 3.72 5.07 -18.58
C ARG A 191 2.32 5.03 -17.96
N LYS A 192 1.94 3.92 -17.33
CA LYS A 192 0.65 3.81 -16.63
C LYS A 192 0.60 4.75 -15.43
N ALA A 193 1.64 4.74 -14.60
CA ALA A 193 1.72 5.60 -13.42
C ALA A 193 1.69 7.09 -13.79
N PHE A 194 2.45 7.49 -14.81
CA PHE A 194 2.53 8.87 -15.25
C PHE A 194 1.22 9.35 -15.88
N ALA A 195 0.53 8.50 -16.65
CA ALA A 195 -0.80 8.80 -17.16
C ALA A 195 -1.79 9.03 -16.00
N ALA A 196 -1.73 8.21 -14.94
CA ALA A 196 -2.57 8.39 -13.76
C ALA A 196 -2.23 9.69 -13.01
N ILE A 197 -0.95 10.04 -12.84
CA ILE A 197 -0.53 11.30 -12.21
C ILE A 197 -1.03 12.50 -13.03
N ILE A 198 -0.89 12.48 -14.36
CA ILE A 198 -1.35 13.59 -15.23
C ILE A 198 -2.88 13.74 -15.14
N HIS A 199 -3.61 12.63 -15.13
CA HIS A 199 -5.07 12.64 -15.13
C HIS A 199 -5.66 13.05 -13.77
N TYR A 200 -5.20 12.42 -12.68
CA TYR A 200 -5.79 12.58 -11.35
C TYR A 200 -5.10 13.68 -10.52
N LEU A 201 -3.84 14.02 -10.82
CA LEU A 201 -3.04 15.00 -10.08
C LEU A 201 -2.44 16.09 -11.01
N PRO A 202 -3.23 16.78 -11.84
CA PRO A 202 -2.71 17.73 -12.82
C PRO A 202 -1.91 18.89 -12.19
N ALA A 203 -2.21 19.26 -10.94
CA ALA A 203 -1.47 20.29 -10.21
C ALA A 203 -0.09 19.81 -9.70
N ASP A 204 0.04 18.51 -9.38
CA ASP A 204 1.30 17.92 -8.92
C ASP A 204 2.22 17.53 -10.10
N ALA A 205 1.62 17.18 -11.24
CA ALA A 205 2.31 16.62 -12.40
C ALA A 205 3.53 17.45 -12.88
N PRO A 206 3.44 18.80 -13.09
CA PRO A 206 4.58 19.58 -13.57
C PRO A 206 5.79 19.50 -12.64
N ARG A 207 5.54 19.63 -11.33
CA ARG A 207 6.61 19.55 -10.32
C ARG A 207 7.19 18.15 -10.23
N PHE A 208 6.33 17.13 -10.23
CA PHE A 208 6.75 15.73 -10.18
C PHE A 208 7.71 15.38 -11.34
N PHE A 209 7.36 15.73 -12.57
CA PHE A 209 8.22 15.45 -13.73
C PHE A 209 9.47 16.32 -13.77
N GLN A 210 9.41 17.58 -13.33
CA GLN A 210 10.59 18.42 -13.20
C GLN A 210 11.62 17.81 -12.25
N GLU A 211 11.19 17.38 -11.06
CA GLU A 211 12.04 16.71 -10.08
C GLU A 211 12.57 15.37 -10.63
N GLY A 212 11.73 14.60 -11.31
CA GLY A 212 12.10 13.33 -11.96
C GLY A 212 13.19 13.50 -13.02
N THR A 213 13.06 14.47 -13.92
CA THR A 213 14.08 14.76 -14.95
C THR A 213 15.40 15.19 -14.33
N GLN A 214 15.37 16.00 -13.26
CA GLN A 214 16.58 16.42 -12.54
C GLN A 214 17.30 15.23 -11.90
N GLN A 215 16.55 14.31 -11.26
CA GLN A 215 17.12 13.10 -10.68
C GLN A 215 17.70 12.17 -11.77
N MET A 216 17.02 12.04 -12.91
CA MET A 216 17.52 11.23 -14.02
C MET A 216 18.82 11.76 -14.63
N ALA A 217 18.99 13.09 -14.68
CA ALA A 217 20.23 13.70 -15.17
C ALA A 217 21.45 13.38 -14.29
N GLN A 218 21.22 13.05 -13.02
CA GLN A 218 22.27 12.72 -12.05
C GLN A 218 22.52 11.22 -11.91
N GLY A 219 21.61 10.37 -12.43
CA GLY A 219 21.64 8.93 -12.26
C GLY A 219 21.93 8.13 -13.54
N ASP A 220 22.32 6.87 -13.34
CA ASP A 220 22.50 5.89 -14.42
C ASP A 220 21.19 5.13 -14.69
N PHE A 221 20.29 5.77 -15.42
CA PHE A 221 19.03 5.19 -15.88
C PHE A 221 19.14 4.67 -17.32
N PRO A 222 18.46 3.57 -17.67
CA PRO A 222 18.38 3.11 -19.05
C PRO A 222 17.73 4.15 -19.98
N ASP A 223 18.14 4.19 -21.25
CA ASP A 223 17.62 5.15 -22.24
C ASP A 223 16.10 5.09 -22.37
N ALA A 224 15.51 3.89 -22.32
CA ALA A 224 14.07 3.70 -22.37
C ALA A 224 13.34 4.38 -21.19
N VAL A 225 13.95 4.38 -20.00
CA VAL A 225 13.41 5.03 -18.80
C VAL A 225 13.50 6.56 -18.94
N ARG A 226 14.64 7.07 -19.43
CA ARG A 226 14.82 8.50 -19.71
C ARG A 226 13.82 9.00 -20.75
N ALA A 227 13.59 8.24 -21.82
CA ALA A 227 12.64 8.59 -22.87
C ALA A 227 11.21 8.75 -22.33
N VAL A 228 10.75 7.82 -21.48
CA VAL A 228 9.42 7.90 -20.86
C VAL A 228 9.27 9.13 -19.98
N MET A 229 10.30 9.46 -19.18
CA MET A 229 10.27 10.66 -18.33
C MET A 229 10.23 11.95 -19.15
N THR A 230 11.06 12.06 -20.19
CA THR A 230 11.07 13.23 -21.07
C THR A 230 9.71 13.41 -21.77
N GLU A 231 9.15 12.34 -22.33
CA GLU A 231 7.84 12.38 -23.00
C GLU A 231 6.73 12.85 -22.04
N ALA A 232 6.72 12.33 -20.80
CA ALA A 232 5.74 12.73 -19.81
C ALA A 232 5.94 14.19 -19.33
N ALA A 233 7.18 14.63 -19.16
CA ALA A 233 7.51 16.01 -18.78
C ALA A 233 7.07 17.02 -19.85
N GLU A 234 7.30 16.71 -21.13
CA GLU A 234 6.83 17.52 -22.27
C GLU A 234 5.30 17.57 -22.31
N GLY A 235 4.63 16.41 -22.15
CA GLY A 235 3.17 16.32 -22.13
C GLY A 235 2.52 17.11 -20.98
N ALA A 236 3.12 17.10 -19.79
CA ALA A 236 2.63 17.84 -18.63
C ALA A 236 2.80 19.37 -18.79
N GLY A 237 3.82 19.82 -19.53
CA GLY A 237 4.05 21.24 -19.81
C GLY A 237 3.08 21.85 -20.84
N HIS A 238 2.53 21.04 -21.76
CA HIS A 238 1.62 21.51 -22.80
C HIS A 238 0.15 21.65 -22.37
N GLY A 239 -0.23 21.11 -21.21
CA GLY A 239 -1.60 21.24 -20.66
C GLY A 239 -1.93 22.60 -20.03
N LEU A 240 -1.01 23.57 -20.08
CA LEU A 240 -1.11 24.90 -19.45
C LEU A 240 -1.32 26.05 -20.47
N HIS A 241 -1.70 25.73 -21.71
CA HIS A 241 -2.00 26.72 -22.76
C HIS A 241 -3.42 26.58 -23.30
#